data_AF-A0A835GZQ5-F1
#
_entry.id   AF-A0A835GZQ5-F1
#
_cell.length_a   1.000
_cell.length_b   1.000
_cell.length_c   1.000
_cell.angle_alpha   90.00
_cell.angle_beta   90.00
_cell.angle_gamma   90.00
#
_symmetry.space_group_name_H-M   'P 1'
#
loop_
_entity.id
_entity.type
_entity.pdbx_description
1 polymer ?
#
loop_
_entity_poly.entity_id
_entity_poly.type
_entity_poly.pdbx_seq_one_letter_code
_entity_poly.pdbx_strand_id
1 'polypeptide(L)'
;MAYAGKKLALTELYGDVASSYNELVWYTKELKRRDPGNCVDLQVNDENGKFERVFVAFESSIHGFKYCRLMVYLDGTFLRS
;
A
#
# COMPACT_ATOMS: atom_id res chain seq x y z
N MET A 1 21.23 -14.39 22.20
CA MET A 1 22.21 -13.92 21.20
C MET A 1 21.75 -14.06 19.76
N ALA A 2 21.15 -15.18 19.33
CA ALA A 2 20.70 -15.37 17.93
C ALA A 2 19.69 -14.32 17.41
N TYR A 3 18.72 -13.88 18.23
CA TYR A 3 17.71 -12.90 17.83
C TYR A 3 18.30 -11.49 17.58
N ALA A 4 19.19 -11.03 18.45
CA ALA A 4 19.84 -9.73 18.31
C ALA A 4 20.73 -9.68 17.05
N GLY A 5 21.48 -10.76 16.80
CA GLY A 5 22.29 -10.89 15.57
C GLY A 5 21.44 -10.87 14.30
N LYS A 6 20.31 -11.59 14.28
CA LYS A 6 19.36 -11.55 13.15
C LYS A 6 18.80 -10.14 12.94
N LYS A 7 18.38 -9.45 14.00
CA LYS A 7 17.83 -8.09 13.90
C LYS A 7 18.86 -7.11 13.36
N LEU A 8 20.09 -7.16 13.84
CA LEU A 8 21.19 -6.30 13.36
C LEU A 8 21.48 -6.54 11.87
N ALA A 9 21.64 -7.81 11.46
CA ALA A 9 21.90 -8.14 10.05
C ALA A 9 20.76 -7.69 9.11
N LEU A 10 19.50 -7.80 9.55
CA LEU A 10 18.36 -7.31 8.79
C LEU A 10 18.33 -5.77 8.70
N THR A 11 18.69 -5.07 9.79
CA THR A 11 18.79 -3.60 9.78
C THR A 11 19.95 -3.11 8.92
N GLU A 12 21.08 -3.81 8.88
CA GLU A 12 22.19 -3.47 7.97
C GLU A 12 21.82 -3.70 6.50
N LEU A 13 21.07 -4.77 6.20
CA LEU A 13 20.70 -5.13 4.83
C LEU A 13 19.55 -4.27 4.27
N TYR A 14 18.53 -4.02 5.08
CA TYR A 14 17.27 -3.38 4.65
C TYR A 14 17.05 -1.99 5.25
N GLY A 15 17.92 -1.53 6.14
CA GLY A 15 17.74 -0.28 6.87
C GLY A 15 16.83 -0.42 8.09
N ASP A 16 16.59 0.72 8.74
CA ASP A 16 15.68 0.81 9.87
C ASP A 16 14.22 0.80 9.40
N VAL A 17 13.42 -0.07 10.02
CA VAL A 17 12.01 -0.29 9.67
C VAL A 17 11.18 0.98 9.83
N ALA A 18 11.43 1.79 10.87
CA ALA A 18 10.68 3.02 11.09
C ALA A 18 11.03 4.08 10.03
N SER A 19 12.29 4.12 9.60
CA SER A 19 12.76 4.98 8.53
C SER A 19 12.14 4.60 7.18
N SER A 20 12.12 3.31 6.82
CA SER A 20 11.44 2.82 5.61
C SER A 20 9.94 3.14 5.62
N TYR A 21 9.30 3.11 6.80
CA TYR A 21 7.89 3.50 6.92
C TYR A 21 7.66 5.00 6.70
N ASN A 22 8.56 5.86 7.20
CA ASN A 22 8.49 7.29 6.97
C ASN A 22 8.60 7.65 5.47
N GLU A 23 9.36 6.88 4.69
CA GLU A 23 9.41 7.06 3.23
C GLU A 23 8.04 6.81 2.58
N LEU A 24 7.29 5.81 3.04
CA LEU A 24 5.93 5.54 2.55
C LEU A 24 4.96 6.68 2.91
N VAL A 25 5.06 7.21 4.13
CA VAL A 25 4.25 8.36 4.57
C VAL A 25 4.59 9.60 3.72
N TRP A 26 5.86 9.85 3.45
CA TRP A 26 6.29 10.94 2.58
C TRP A 26 5.78 10.74 1.15
N TYR A 27 5.94 9.54 0.59
CA TYR A 27 5.52 9.22 -0.77
C TYR A 27 4.02 9.44 -0.98
N THR A 28 3.18 8.97 -0.05
CA THR A 28 1.72 9.15 -0.14
C THR A 28 1.31 10.63 -0.06
N LYS A 29 2.01 11.45 0.73
CA LYS A 29 1.83 12.90 0.77
C LYS A 29 2.24 13.56 -0.53
N GLU A 30 3.39 13.19 -1.09
CA GLU A 30 3.89 13.74 -2.34
C GLU A 30 2.99 13.38 -3.53
N LEU A 31 2.43 12.17 -3.56
CA LEU A 31 1.46 11.78 -4.58
C LEU A 31 0.22 12.68 -4.60
N LYS A 32 -0.32 13.01 -3.42
CA LYS A 32 -1.44 13.95 -3.28
C LYS A 32 -1.05 15.38 -3.65
N ARG A 33 0.17 15.79 -3.26
CA ARG A 33 0.67 17.15 -3.52
C ARG A 33 0.91 17.40 -5.02
N ARG A 34 1.44 16.41 -5.72
CA ARG A 34 1.80 16.52 -7.15
C ARG A 34 0.56 16.61 -8.03
N ASP A 35 -0.47 15.85 -7.69
CA ASP A 35 -1.72 15.81 -8.45
C ASP A 35 -2.88 15.51 -7.48
N PRO A 36 -3.71 16.53 -7.18
CA PRO A 36 -4.87 16.38 -6.31
C PRO A 36 -5.94 15.41 -6.84
N GLY A 37 -5.90 15.06 -8.13
CA GLY A 37 -6.78 14.05 -8.73
C GLY A 37 -6.41 12.61 -8.36
N ASN A 38 -5.22 12.39 -7.80
CA ASN A 38 -4.82 11.08 -7.27
C ASN A 38 -5.63 10.73 -6.02
N CYS A 39 -6.19 9.52 -5.99
CA CYS A 39 -6.77 8.95 -4.78
C CYS A 39 -5.70 8.14 -4.05
N VAL A 40 -5.32 8.60 -2.85
CA VAL A 40 -4.32 7.92 -2.01
C VAL A 40 -4.87 7.79 -0.59
N ASP A 41 -4.86 6.58 -0.06
CA ASP A 41 -5.32 6.27 1.29
C ASP A 41 -4.30 5.38 2.00
N LEU A 42 -3.68 5.90 3.06
CA LEU A 42 -2.72 5.17 3.88
C LEU A 42 -3.40 4.85 5.20
N GLN A 43 -3.60 3.57 5.47
CA GLN A 43 -4.25 3.10 6.67
C GLN A 43 -3.24 2.52 7.65
N VAL A 44 -3.38 2.99 8.87
CA VAL A 44 -2.50 2.70 10.00
C VAL A 44 -3.40 2.30 11.14
N ASN A 45 -2.98 1.28 11.89
CA ASN A 45 -3.67 0.88 13.09
C ASN A 45 -3.55 2.00 14.14
N ASP A 46 -4.66 2.58 14.54
CA ASP A 46 -4.67 3.73 15.46
C ASP A 46 -4.15 3.38 16.87
N GLU A 47 -4.22 2.10 17.28
CA GLU A 47 -3.80 1.66 18.62
C GLU A 47 -2.29 1.47 18.74
N ASN A 48 -1.63 1.00 17.68
CA ASN A 48 -0.22 0.62 17.72
C ASN A 48 0.65 1.24 16.63
N GLY A 49 0.07 2.08 15.77
CA GLY A 49 0.77 2.79 14.69
C GLY A 49 1.31 1.89 13.58
N LYS A 50 0.91 0.62 13.51
CA LYS A 50 1.39 -0.30 12.48
C LYS A 50 0.68 -0.05 11.16
N PHE A 51 1.44 -0.16 10.09
CA PHE A 51 0.91 -0.21 8.73
C PHE A 51 -0.13 -1.33 8.59
N GLU A 52 -1.28 -1.01 7.99
CA GLU A 52 -2.27 -2.02 7.60
C GLU A 52 -2.34 -2.16 6.08
N ARG A 53 -2.54 -1.05 5.38
CA ARG A 53 -2.68 -1.04 3.91
C ARG A 53 -2.44 0.34 3.32
N VAL A 54 -2.08 0.37 2.05
CA VAL A 54 -2.09 1.59 1.24
C VAL A 54 -2.89 1.32 -0.02
N PHE A 55 -3.76 2.25 -0.38
CA PHE A 55 -4.44 2.31 -1.65
C PHE A 55 -3.90 3.50 -2.45
N VAL A 56 -3.59 3.27 -3.72
CA VAL A 56 -3.13 4.30 -4.66
C VAL A 56 -3.86 4.10 -5.97
N ALA A 57 -4.57 5.13 -6.41
CA ALA A 57 -5.13 5.22 -7.75
C ALA A 57 -4.76 6.58 -8.34
N PHE A 58 -3.98 6.55 -9.42
CA PHE A 58 -3.61 7.77 -10.14
C PHE A 58 -4.82 8.35 -10.87
N GLU A 59 -4.88 9.68 -10.99
CA GLU A 59 -5.95 10.37 -11.71
C GLU A 59 -6.15 9.77 -13.11
N SER A 60 -5.05 9.52 -13.83
CA SER A 60 -5.06 8.89 -15.15
C SER A 60 -5.68 7.50 -15.15
N SER A 61 -5.40 6.67 -14.14
CA SER A 61 -5.99 5.35 -13.99
C SER A 61 -7.49 5.44 -13.68
N ILE A 62 -7.91 6.39 -12.84
CA ILE A 62 -9.33 6.63 -12.51
C ILE A 62 -10.10 7.03 -13.77
N HIS A 63 -9.54 7.94 -14.58
CA HIS A 63 -10.14 8.34 -15.85
C HIS A 63 -10.14 7.20 -16.87
N GLY A 64 -9.03 6.48 -16.98
CA GLY A 64 -8.85 5.33 -17.86
C GLY A 64 -9.81 4.17 -17.56
N PHE A 65 -10.18 3.99 -16.28
CA PHE A 65 -11.09 2.93 -15.85
C PHE A 65 -12.45 3.00 -16.55
N LYS A 66 -12.92 4.19 -16.93
CA LYS A 66 -14.16 4.38 -17.70
C LYS A 66 -14.13 3.72 -19.09
N TYR A 67 -12.93 3.48 -19.62
CA TYR A 67 -12.70 2.86 -20.91
C TYR A 67 -12.26 1.40 -20.80
N CYS A 68 -12.05 0.89 -19.58
CA CYS A 68 -11.80 -0.53 -19.36
C CYS A 68 -13.06 -1.32 -19.73
N ARG A 69 -12.86 -2.48 -20.37
CA ARG A 69 -13.96 -3.41 -20.65
C ARG A 69 -14.56 -3.87 -19.31
N LEU A 70 -15.87 -3.66 -19.13
CA LEU A 70 -16.59 -4.16 -17.98
C LEU A 70 -16.44 -5.68 -17.92
N MET A 71 -15.79 -6.18 -16.87
CA MET A 71 -15.64 -7.60 -16.62
C MET A 71 -16.58 -7.98 -15.48
N VAL A 72 -17.64 -8.71 -15.81
CA VAL A 72 -18.54 -9.29 -14.81
C VAL A 72 -17.94 -10.63 -14.41
N TYR A 73 -17.46 -10.73 -13.18
CA TYR A 73 -17.06 -12.01 -12.60
C TYR A 73 -18.29 -12.69 -12.03
N LEU A 74 -18.65 -13.85 -12.57
CA LEU A 74 -19.59 -14.75 -11.93
C LEU A 74 -18.78 -15.55 -10.90
N ASP A 75 -19.01 -15.30 -9.61
CA ASP A 75 -18.42 -16.12 -8.57
C ASP A 75 -19.06 -17.52 -8.59
N GLY A 76 -18.29 -18.50 -9.02
CA GLY A 76 -18.71 -19.89 -9.16
C GLY A 76 -18.70 -20.67 -7.84
N THR A 77 -18.41 -20.03 -6.69
CA THR A 77 -18.36 -20.69 -5.37
C THR A 77 -19.66 -21.39 -4.96
N PHE A 78 -20.78 -21.14 -5.65
CA PHE A 78 -22.07 -21.81 -5.44
C PHE A 78 -22.45 -22.82 -6.53
N LEU A 79 -21.59 -23.10 -7.52
CA LEU A 79 -21.85 -24.14 -8.50
C LEU A 79 -21.61 -25.52 -7.87
N ARG A 80 -22.58 -26.01 -7.10
CA ARG A 80 -22.67 -27.42 -6.72
C ARG A 80 -23.28 -28.23 -7.87
N SER A 81 -22.59 -29.30 -8.26
CA SER A 81 -23.11 -30.36 -9.13
C SER A 81 -24.18 -31.19 -8.43
#